data_AF-A0A3D4T2B8-F1
#
_entry.id   AF-A0A3D4T2B8-F1
#
_cell.length_a   1.000
_cell.length_b   1.000
_cell.length_c   1.000
_cell.angle_alpha   90.00
_cell.angle_beta   90.00
_cell.angle_gamma   90.00
#
_symmetry.space_group_name_H-M   'P 1'
#
loop_
_entity.id
_entity.type
_entity.pdbx_description
1 polymer ?
#
loop_
_entity_poly.entity_id
_entity_poly.type
_entity_poly.pdbx_seq_one_letter_code
_entity_poly.pdbx_strand_id
1 'polypeptide(L)'
;MAVAATVAVTGLVSACATIPGDSSPEAVSSYASAPYQENVPSPQQGRAPDLLLRDFFTASAHPGNNHQAARAFLTRSADDAWQDATGTVILDRMDLNADGAVHDGRISYTVRGTIVGRLGSGGVYVPDSRTFEDTLELTRVDGEWRISRLPEGVVLDRTDFTATHTARDIYFLDPTRRFLVPDRRWIYNRQGNIGAALVSLLAGGPREGLSRGVVNSVPTSDLVRTSDSPDGQFTADLTGLADISSEDRKVLAAQIVWTLAASDIRGPYRILADGTPIKDGDRSEWSLGDVKEFDPSPVASAPLRAVRDGSLVTVTDGTAQPTPGWTAAGTFESADVAGDNGAVAAVTGSGDRRKLQVGKPDENPVTVDEADSFTRPSWTGDSQTV
;
A
#
# COMPACT_ATOMS: atom_id res chain seq x y z
N MET A 1 62.31 48.74 -52.18
CA MET A 1 62.04 48.27 -50.80
C MET A 1 60.53 48.36 -50.63
N ALA A 2 59.83 47.25 -50.87
CA ALA A 2 58.37 47.22 -50.99
C ALA A 2 57.74 46.92 -49.62
N VAL A 3 56.79 47.75 -49.20
CA VAL A 3 56.02 47.63 -47.97
C VAL A 3 54.79 46.76 -48.28
N ALA A 4 54.70 45.60 -47.63
CA ALA A 4 53.57 44.68 -47.75
C ALA A 4 52.49 45.04 -46.73
N ALA A 5 51.29 45.36 -47.20
CA ALA A 5 50.09 45.51 -46.40
C ALA A 5 49.35 44.16 -46.38
N THR A 6 49.25 43.54 -45.20
CA THR A 6 48.51 42.29 -45.01
C THR A 6 47.17 42.62 -44.36
N VAL A 7 46.09 42.51 -45.14
CA VAL A 7 44.71 42.66 -44.69
C VAL A 7 44.25 41.34 -44.08
N ALA A 8 43.90 41.36 -42.79
CA ALA A 8 43.30 40.25 -42.07
C ALA A 8 41.79 40.22 -42.35
N VAL A 9 41.33 39.20 -43.09
CA VAL A 9 39.90 38.91 -43.29
C VAL A 9 39.48 37.86 -42.26
N THR A 10 38.74 38.29 -41.26
CA THR A 10 38.04 37.46 -40.28
C THR A 10 36.91 36.67 -40.95
N GLY A 11 37.08 35.34 -41.06
CA GLY A 11 36.03 34.42 -41.49
C GLY A 11 35.04 34.14 -40.36
N LEU A 12 33.82 34.64 -40.50
CA LEU A 12 32.66 34.23 -39.72
C LEU A 12 32.27 32.80 -40.15
N VAL A 13 32.61 31.79 -39.35
CA VAL A 13 32.06 30.44 -39.51
C VAL A 13 30.73 30.40 -38.75
N SER A 14 29.63 30.67 -39.46
CA SER A 14 28.29 30.36 -38.98
C SER A 14 28.10 28.84 -38.99
N ALA A 15 28.31 28.20 -37.84
CA ALA A 15 27.92 26.81 -37.63
C ALA A 15 26.39 26.74 -37.46
N CYS A 16 25.66 26.66 -38.57
CA CYS A 16 24.26 26.25 -38.53
C CYS A 16 24.22 24.74 -38.26
N ALA A 17 24.13 24.34 -37.00
CA ALA A 17 23.74 22.99 -36.64
C ALA A 17 22.22 22.85 -36.89
N THR A 18 21.85 22.31 -38.05
CA THR A 18 20.49 21.82 -38.29
C THR A 18 20.24 20.63 -37.37
N ILE A 19 19.47 20.86 -36.31
CA ILE A 19 18.81 19.78 -35.56
C ILE A 19 17.58 19.42 -36.38
N PRO A 20 17.38 18.17 -36.81
CA PRO A 20 16.13 17.76 -37.44
C PRO A 20 14.98 18.02 -36.47
N GLY A 21 14.14 19.00 -36.79
CA GLY A 21 12.85 19.19 -36.16
C GLY A 21 11.90 18.14 -36.72
N ASP A 22 11.25 17.41 -35.83
CA ASP A 22 10.28 16.35 -36.08
C ASP A 22 10.87 14.97 -36.39
N SER A 23 11.11 14.18 -35.34
CA SER A 23 10.92 12.74 -35.42
C SER A 23 9.48 12.45 -34.99
N SER A 24 8.67 11.85 -35.87
CA SER A 24 7.38 11.29 -35.50
C SER A 24 7.55 10.40 -34.26
N PRO A 25 6.72 10.55 -33.22
CA PRO A 25 6.84 9.71 -32.03
C PRO A 25 6.61 8.25 -32.46
N GLU A 26 7.67 7.45 -32.50
CA GLU A 26 7.52 6.01 -32.53
C GLU A 26 7.05 5.58 -31.14
N ALA A 27 5.96 4.83 -31.12
CA ALA A 27 5.56 4.11 -29.92
C ALA A 27 6.72 3.16 -29.59
N VAL A 28 7.49 3.51 -28.55
CA VAL A 28 8.32 2.51 -27.88
C VAL A 28 7.38 1.39 -27.50
N SER A 29 7.56 0.23 -28.15
CA SER A 29 6.86 -1.00 -27.80
C SER A 29 6.84 -1.07 -26.28
N SER A 30 5.64 -1.18 -25.70
CA SER A 30 5.49 -1.39 -24.27
C SER A 30 6.52 -2.44 -23.89
N TYR A 31 7.40 -2.11 -22.94
CA TYR A 31 8.30 -3.08 -22.35
C TYR A 31 7.40 -4.17 -21.78
N ALA A 32 7.16 -5.23 -22.55
CA ALA A 32 6.60 -6.45 -22.06
C ALA A 32 7.75 -7.02 -21.25
N SER A 33 7.76 -6.72 -19.95
CA SER A 33 8.62 -7.43 -19.02
C SER A 33 8.39 -8.91 -19.34
N ALA A 34 9.38 -9.56 -19.95
CA ALA A 34 9.38 -11.01 -20.03
C ALA A 34 9.09 -11.49 -18.59
N PRO A 35 8.16 -12.43 -18.39
CA PRO A 35 7.84 -12.87 -17.04
C PRO A 35 9.16 -13.29 -16.41
N TYR A 36 9.59 -12.54 -15.40
CA TYR A 36 10.78 -12.85 -14.63
C TYR A 36 10.44 -14.16 -13.92
N GLN A 37 10.81 -15.28 -14.53
CA GLN A 37 10.72 -16.59 -13.89
C GLN A 37 11.83 -16.63 -12.85
N GLU A 38 11.57 -15.97 -11.73
CA GLU A 38 12.41 -16.13 -10.56
C GLU A 38 12.20 -17.55 -10.04
N ASN A 39 13.30 -18.29 -9.94
CA ASN A 39 13.31 -19.58 -9.28
C ASN A 39 13.04 -19.36 -7.79
N VAL A 40 11.79 -19.55 -7.37
CA VAL A 40 11.47 -19.71 -5.95
C VAL A 40 12.34 -20.86 -5.42
N PRO A 41 13.07 -20.67 -4.32
CA PRO A 41 13.94 -21.72 -3.80
C PRO A 41 13.19 -23.03 -3.57
N SER A 42 13.85 -24.13 -3.87
CA SER A 42 13.36 -25.49 -3.60
C SER A 42 14.42 -26.27 -2.82
N PRO A 43 14.02 -27.29 -2.04
CA PRO A 43 14.96 -28.10 -1.28
C PRO A 43 16.01 -28.73 -2.19
N GLN A 44 17.28 -28.45 -1.92
CA GLN A 44 18.40 -29.02 -2.67
C GLN A 44 18.97 -30.25 -1.96
N GLN A 45 19.41 -31.23 -2.74
CA GLN A 45 20.08 -32.41 -2.21
C GLN A 45 21.39 -32.03 -1.50
N GLY A 46 21.62 -32.57 -0.31
CA GLY A 46 22.83 -32.32 0.49
C GLY A 46 22.94 -30.91 1.04
N ARG A 47 21.89 -30.08 0.97
CA ARG A 47 21.89 -28.70 1.48
C ARG A 47 22.16 -28.69 2.98
N ALA A 48 23.06 -27.81 3.42
CA ALA A 48 23.32 -27.59 4.85
C ALA A 48 22.06 -27.05 5.56
N PRO A 49 21.84 -27.37 6.85
CA PRO A 49 20.60 -27.04 7.55
C PRO A 49 20.33 -25.54 7.66
N ASP A 50 21.36 -24.72 7.90
CA ASP A 50 21.26 -23.26 7.94
C ASP A 50 20.90 -22.66 6.58
N LEU A 51 21.50 -23.18 5.50
CA LEU A 51 21.17 -22.75 4.14
C LEU A 51 19.77 -23.21 3.72
N LEU A 52 19.33 -24.39 4.16
CA LEU A 52 17.98 -24.88 3.95
C LEU A 52 16.94 -23.95 4.61
N LEU A 53 17.20 -23.50 5.84
CA LEU A 53 16.33 -22.54 6.52
C LEU A 53 16.26 -21.20 5.78
N ARG A 54 17.40 -20.68 5.30
CA ARG A 54 17.42 -19.45 4.50
C ARG A 54 16.57 -19.59 3.23
N ASP A 55 16.71 -20.70 2.52
CA ASP A 55 15.91 -20.99 1.32
C ASP A 55 14.42 -21.12 1.66
N PHE A 56 14.08 -21.74 2.81
CA PHE A 56 12.70 -21.81 3.30
C PHE A 56 12.12 -20.42 3.54
N PHE A 57 12.80 -19.53 4.27
CA PHE A 57 12.29 -18.18 4.54
C PHE A 57 12.13 -17.35 3.27
N THR A 58 13.06 -17.46 2.32
CA THR A 58 12.91 -16.82 1.00
C THR A 58 11.73 -17.42 0.22
N ALA A 59 11.54 -18.75 0.25
CA ALA A 59 10.38 -19.40 -0.37
C ALA A 59 9.06 -19.00 0.31
N SER A 60 9.06 -18.73 1.63
CA SER A 60 7.91 -18.25 2.40
C SER A 60 7.45 -16.85 2.00
N ALA A 61 8.26 -16.06 1.29
CA ALA A 61 7.84 -14.77 0.74
C ALA A 61 6.84 -14.92 -0.44
N HIS A 62 6.59 -16.15 -0.89
CA HIS A 62 5.68 -16.47 -1.99
C HIS A 62 4.41 -17.18 -1.48
N PRO A 63 3.27 -16.46 -1.35
CA PRO A 63 2.04 -17.00 -0.75
C PRO A 63 1.24 -17.93 -1.67
N GLY A 64 1.65 -18.09 -2.92
CA GLY A 64 0.92 -18.89 -3.91
C GLY A 64 0.65 -20.33 -3.46
N ASN A 65 -0.58 -20.81 -3.72
CA ASN A 65 -1.04 -22.15 -3.36
C ASN A 65 -0.80 -22.50 -1.88
N ASN A 66 -1.13 -21.59 -0.96
CA ASN A 66 -0.90 -21.74 0.49
C ASN A 66 0.58 -21.97 0.80
N HIS A 67 1.47 -21.12 0.26
CA HIS A 67 2.92 -21.23 0.41
C HIS A 67 3.50 -22.60 -0.02
N GLN A 68 2.98 -23.19 -1.10
CA GLN A 68 3.37 -24.53 -1.58
C GLN A 68 4.89 -24.70 -1.73
N ALA A 69 5.60 -23.66 -2.19
CA ALA A 69 7.05 -23.71 -2.35
C ALA A 69 7.79 -23.84 -1.00
N ALA A 70 7.36 -23.10 0.03
CA ALA A 70 7.90 -23.21 1.38
C ALA A 70 7.55 -24.56 2.03
N ARG A 71 6.32 -25.06 1.78
CA ARG A 71 5.86 -26.37 2.27
C ARG A 71 6.76 -27.53 1.81
N ALA A 72 7.40 -27.41 0.65
CA ALA A 72 8.34 -28.42 0.15
C ALA A 72 9.56 -28.66 1.08
N PHE A 73 9.92 -27.70 1.93
CA PHE A 73 11.01 -27.81 2.89
C PHE A 73 10.63 -28.55 4.18
N LEU A 74 9.34 -28.78 4.40
CA LEU A 74 8.79 -29.36 5.61
C LEU A 74 8.82 -30.90 5.55
N THR A 75 8.80 -31.55 6.71
CA THR A 75 8.37 -32.95 6.80
C THR A 75 6.86 -33.01 6.53
N ARG A 76 6.34 -34.18 6.12
CA ARG A 76 4.91 -34.35 5.89
C ARG A 76 4.05 -33.96 7.10
N SER A 77 4.47 -34.34 8.29
CA SER A 77 3.76 -34.00 9.53
C SER A 77 3.77 -32.50 9.83
N ALA A 78 4.86 -31.81 9.51
CA ALA A 78 4.96 -30.36 9.71
C ALA A 78 4.15 -29.60 8.65
N ASP A 79 4.14 -30.08 7.42
CA ASP A 79 3.28 -29.56 6.34
C ASP A 79 1.79 -29.64 6.71
N ASP A 80 1.33 -30.82 7.15
CA ASP A 80 -0.06 -31.03 7.57
C ASP A 80 -0.47 -30.15 8.77
N ALA A 81 0.49 -29.77 9.62
CA ALA A 81 0.25 -29.00 10.85
C ALA A 81 0.45 -27.48 10.70
N TRP A 82 1.21 -27.03 9.70
CA TRP A 82 1.59 -25.63 9.59
C TRP A 82 0.42 -24.76 9.12
N GLN A 83 0.06 -23.80 9.97
CA GLN A 83 -0.98 -22.80 9.72
C GLN A 83 -0.34 -21.51 9.20
N ASP A 84 -0.24 -21.37 7.88
CA ASP A 84 0.34 -20.20 7.22
C ASP A 84 -0.61 -18.99 7.19
N ALA A 85 -1.91 -19.21 7.37
CA ALA A 85 -2.94 -18.17 7.34
C ALA A 85 -3.05 -17.32 8.63
N THR A 86 -2.33 -17.68 9.70
CA THR A 86 -2.38 -17.00 11.02
C THR A 86 -1.81 -15.56 10.99
N GLY A 87 -1.13 -15.19 9.90
CA GLY A 87 -0.58 -13.86 9.64
C GLY A 87 0.92 -13.89 9.36
N THR A 88 1.46 -12.76 8.93
CA THR A 88 2.89 -12.64 8.59
C THR A 88 3.58 -11.63 9.49
N VAL A 89 4.71 -12.03 10.06
CA VAL A 89 5.64 -11.17 10.81
C VAL A 89 6.77 -10.77 9.89
N ILE A 90 7.07 -9.48 9.80
CA ILE A 90 8.21 -8.96 9.05
C ILE A 90 9.29 -8.54 10.03
N LEU A 91 10.48 -9.14 9.92
CA LEU A 91 11.66 -8.81 10.70
C LEU A 91 12.53 -7.81 9.94
N ASP A 92 13.17 -6.87 10.63
CA ASP A 92 14.14 -5.96 10.02
C ASP A 92 15.30 -6.72 9.38
N ARG A 93 15.83 -7.69 10.14
CA ARG A 93 16.82 -8.65 9.75
C ARG A 93 16.59 -9.93 10.53
N MET A 94 16.72 -11.05 9.84
CA MET A 94 16.65 -12.37 10.46
C MET A 94 18.04 -12.91 10.83
N ASP A 95 18.21 -13.26 12.10
CA ASP A 95 19.40 -13.95 12.61
C ASP A 95 19.08 -15.42 12.93
N LEU A 96 19.86 -16.33 12.35
CA LEU A 96 19.71 -17.78 12.53
C LEU A 96 20.91 -18.34 13.28
N ASN A 97 20.66 -18.96 14.44
CA ASN A 97 21.69 -19.56 15.26
C ASN A 97 21.35 -21.02 15.56
N ALA A 98 22.30 -21.93 15.32
CA ALA A 98 22.15 -23.31 15.73
C ALA A 98 22.10 -23.41 17.26
N ASP A 99 21.13 -24.15 17.78
CA ASP A 99 21.04 -24.50 19.20
C ASP A 99 21.64 -25.90 19.39
N GLY A 100 22.94 -25.92 19.72
CA GLY A 100 23.70 -27.15 19.91
C GLY A 100 24.26 -27.76 18.62
N ALA A 101 24.60 -29.04 18.70
CA ALA A 101 25.16 -29.83 17.60
C ALA A 101 24.15 -30.85 17.09
N VAL A 102 24.39 -31.37 15.88
CA VAL A 102 23.57 -32.45 15.32
C VAL A 102 23.60 -33.66 16.25
N HIS A 103 22.42 -34.13 16.64
CA HIS A 103 22.23 -35.32 17.47
C HIS A 103 21.11 -36.18 16.89
N ASP A 104 21.37 -37.48 16.68
CA ASP A 104 20.42 -38.43 16.08
C ASP A 104 19.75 -37.94 14.78
N GLY A 105 20.52 -37.23 13.94
CA GLY A 105 20.02 -36.69 12.68
C GLY A 105 19.03 -35.52 12.86
N ARG A 106 19.06 -34.84 14.01
CA ARG A 106 18.23 -33.68 14.35
C ARG A 106 19.11 -32.48 14.73
N ILE A 107 18.60 -31.28 14.51
CA ILE A 107 19.23 -30.02 14.93
C ILE A 107 18.16 -28.95 15.13
N SER A 108 18.35 -28.08 16.11
CA SER A 108 17.47 -26.94 16.39
C SER A 108 18.14 -25.63 15.98
N TYR A 109 17.33 -24.66 15.56
CA TYR A 109 17.77 -23.30 15.26
C TYR A 109 16.88 -22.30 15.97
N THR A 110 17.49 -21.30 16.61
CA THR A 110 16.78 -20.13 17.11
C THR A 110 16.82 -19.03 16.05
N VAL A 111 15.65 -18.50 15.72
CA VAL A 111 15.44 -17.33 14.85
C VAL A 111 15.23 -16.12 15.74
N ARG A 112 15.96 -15.05 15.49
CA ARG A 112 15.79 -13.77 16.19
C ARG A 112 15.70 -12.61 15.22
N GLY A 113 15.07 -11.54 15.68
CA GLY A 113 15.04 -10.27 14.97
C GLY A 113 14.23 -9.21 15.70
N THR A 114 14.22 -8.02 15.14
CA THR A 114 13.28 -6.97 15.55
C THR A 114 12.12 -6.95 14.55
N ILE A 115 10.89 -7.06 15.05
CA ILE A 115 9.70 -6.95 14.19
C ILE A 115 9.61 -5.50 13.74
N VAL A 116 9.35 -5.30 12.45
CA VAL A 116 9.14 -3.96 11.87
C VAL A 116 7.69 -3.73 11.49
N GLY A 117 6.95 -4.82 11.29
CA GLY A 117 5.51 -4.79 11.15
C GLY A 117 4.92 -6.17 10.99
N ARG A 118 3.60 -6.21 10.98
CA ARG A 118 2.79 -7.40 10.76
C ARG A 118 1.88 -7.16 9.57
N LEU A 119 1.79 -8.15 8.69
CA LEU A 119 0.84 -8.16 7.59
C LEU A 119 -0.34 -9.05 7.96
N GLY A 120 -1.51 -8.44 8.03
CA GLY A 120 -2.78 -9.12 8.26
C GLY A 120 -3.52 -9.44 6.97
N SER A 121 -4.74 -9.96 7.14
CA SER A 121 -5.66 -10.23 6.04
C SER A 121 -5.90 -9.00 5.16
N GLY A 122 -6.07 -9.23 3.85
CA GLY A 122 -6.34 -8.14 2.90
C GLY A 122 -5.17 -7.15 2.75
N GLY A 123 -3.95 -7.55 3.09
CA GLY A 123 -2.75 -6.74 2.89
C GLY A 123 -2.58 -5.59 3.88
N VAL A 124 -3.28 -5.60 5.01
CA VAL A 124 -3.16 -4.54 6.03
C VAL A 124 -1.82 -4.67 6.75
N TYR A 125 -0.97 -3.65 6.64
CA TYR A 125 0.29 -3.59 7.35
C TYR A 125 0.16 -2.75 8.63
N VAL A 126 0.55 -3.33 9.75
CA VAL A 126 0.57 -2.67 11.06
C VAL A 126 2.02 -2.58 11.52
N PRO A 127 2.58 -1.37 11.71
CA PRO A 127 3.91 -1.20 12.26
C PRO A 127 4.04 -1.84 13.65
N ASP A 128 5.21 -2.39 13.93
CA ASP A 128 5.55 -3.00 15.22
C ASP A 128 7.06 -2.80 15.46
N SER A 129 7.50 -2.89 16.71
CA SER A 129 8.91 -2.71 17.10
C SER A 129 9.37 -3.68 18.19
N ARG A 130 8.56 -4.70 18.49
CA ARG A 130 8.90 -5.72 19.50
C ARG A 130 10.00 -6.66 19.01
N THR A 131 10.70 -7.29 19.95
CA THR A 131 11.63 -8.39 19.64
C THR A 131 10.86 -9.65 19.23
N PHE A 132 11.43 -10.40 18.29
CA PHE A 132 10.98 -11.72 17.86
C PHE A 132 12.03 -12.77 18.22
N GLU A 133 11.59 -13.89 18.77
CA GLU A 133 12.41 -15.07 19.02
C GLU A 133 11.55 -16.34 18.92
N ASP A 134 11.98 -17.30 18.11
CA ASP A 134 11.31 -18.59 17.96
C ASP A 134 12.32 -19.69 17.61
N THR A 135 11.93 -20.95 17.82
CA THR A 135 12.77 -22.12 17.53
C THR A 135 12.17 -22.96 16.40
N LEU A 136 13.01 -23.34 15.43
CA LEU A 136 12.70 -24.36 14.43
C LEU A 136 13.52 -25.61 14.69
N GLU A 137 12.96 -26.76 14.35
CA GLU A 137 13.66 -28.03 14.44
C GLU A 137 13.70 -28.74 13.12
N LEU A 138 14.88 -29.25 12.76
CA LEU A 138 15.11 -30.02 11.55
C LEU A 138 15.41 -31.47 11.88
N THR A 139 15.02 -32.36 10.99
CA THR A 139 15.33 -33.79 11.04
C THR A 139 15.76 -34.28 9.67
N ARG A 140 16.53 -35.36 9.62
CA ARG A 140 16.80 -36.05 8.36
C ARG A 140 15.63 -36.95 7.95
N VAL A 141 15.25 -36.87 6.68
CA VAL A 141 14.29 -37.74 5.99
C VAL A 141 14.99 -38.22 4.72
N ASP A 142 15.15 -39.54 4.57
CA ASP A 142 15.85 -40.16 3.42
C ASP A 142 17.25 -39.56 3.17
N GLY A 143 17.95 -39.21 4.26
CA GLY A 143 19.29 -38.61 4.21
C GLY A 143 19.31 -37.09 4.06
N GLU A 144 18.17 -36.45 3.78
CA GLU A 144 18.05 -35.00 3.52
C GLU A 144 17.43 -34.25 4.70
N TRP A 145 17.87 -33.02 4.95
CA TRP A 145 17.29 -32.18 6.00
C TRP A 145 15.88 -31.71 5.62
N ARG A 146 14.95 -31.75 6.58
CA ARG A 146 13.59 -31.19 6.47
C ARG A 146 13.18 -30.53 7.79
N ILE A 147 12.39 -29.48 7.71
CA ILE A 147 11.86 -28.77 8.89
C ILE A 147 10.73 -29.61 9.47
N SER A 148 10.91 -30.04 10.72
CA SER A 148 10.00 -30.93 11.45
C SER A 148 9.10 -30.21 12.45
N ARG A 149 9.51 -29.03 12.93
CA ARG A 149 8.71 -28.14 13.79
C ARG A 149 9.06 -26.68 13.48
N LEU A 150 8.04 -25.84 13.46
CA LEU A 150 8.10 -24.40 13.21
C LEU A 150 6.90 -23.70 13.88
N PRO A 151 7.01 -22.41 14.23
CA PRO A 151 5.88 -21.64 14.75
C PRO A 151 4.76 -21.50 13.71
N GLU A 152 3.57 -21.17 14.19
CA GLU A 152 2.44 -20.81 13.32
C GLU A 152 2.69 -19.47 12.61
N GLY A 153 2.03 -19.30 11.46
CA GLY A 153 2.18 -18.11 10.62
C GLY A 153 3.47 -18.11 9.80
N VAL A 154 3.70 -16.96 9.16
CA VAL A 154 4.82 -16.74 8.24
C VAL A 154 5.77 -15.70 8.83
N VAL A 155 7.08 -15.93 8.73
CA VAL A 155 8.10 -14.98 9.15
C VAL A 155 8.94 -14.61 7.93
N LEU A 156 9.04 -13.32 7.61
CA LEU A 156 9.79 -12.81 6.48
C LEU A 156 10.90 -11.85 6.94
N ASP A 157 12.03 -11.88 6.23
CA ASP A 157 12.96 -10.76 6.25
C ASP A 157 12.36 -9.57 5.49
N ARG A 158 12.62 -8.34 5.94
CA ARG A 158 12.17 -7.10 5.28
C ARG A 158 12.61 -7.05 3.82
N THR A 159 13.79 -7.59 3.50
CA THR A 159 14.31 -7.61 2.13
C THR A 159 13.42 -8.47 1.23
N ASP A 160 13.09 -9.69 1.65
CA ASP A 160 12.23 -10.59 0.90
C ASP A 160 10.79 -10.07 0.81
N PHE A 161 10.28 -9.48 1.90
CA PHE A 161 8.96 -8.85 1.90
C PHE A 161 8.88 -7.71 0.88
N THR A 162 9.84 -6.79 0.88
CA THR A 162 9.81 -5.64 -0.05
C THR A 162 10.15 -6.02 -1.50
N ALA A 163 10.81 -7.15 -1.73
CA ALA A 163 11.02 -7.70 -3.07
C ALA A 163 9.74 -8.34 -3.65
N THR A 164 8.91 -8.94 -2.81
CA THR A 164 7.74 -9.74 -3.22
C THR A 164 6.40 -9.03 -3.02
N HIS A 165 6.36 -7.98 -2.20
CA HIS A 165 5.15 -7.23 -1.90
C HIS A 165 5.34 -5.75 -2.20
N THR A 166 4.31 -5.15 -2.76
CA THR A 166 4.27 -3.73 -3.08
C THR A 166 3.06 -3.12 -2.40
N ALA A 167 3.28 -1.97 -1.76
CA ALA A 167 2.18 -1.20 -1.20
C ALA A 167 1.43 -0.47 -2.31
N ARG A 168 0.12 -0.58 -2.31
CA ARG A 168 -0.81 0.00 -3.27
C ARG A 168 -2.01 0.57 -2.52
N ASP A 169 -2.53 1.68 -2.98
CA ASP A 169 -3.72 2.28 -2.39
C ASP A 169 -4.96 1.76 -3.12
N ILE A 170 -5.93 1.27 -2.36
CA ILE A 170 -7.31 1.14 -2.82
C ILE A 170 -8.10 2.33 -2.28
N TYR A 171 -9.05 2.84 -3.05
CA TYR A 171 -9.79 4.03 -2.65
C TYR A 171 -11.21 3.69 -2.20
N PHE A 172 -11.63 4.31 -1.10
CA PHE A 172 -13.02 4.36 -0.65
C PHE A 172 -13.54 5.78 -0.75
N LEU A 173 -14.84 5.97 -0.58
CA LEU A 173 -15.45 7.29 -0.60
C LEU A 173 -15.52 7.85 0.82
N ASP A 174 -15.34 9.15 0.95
CA ASP A 174 -15.74 9.83 2.19
C ASP A 174 -17.28 9.80 2.34
N PRO A 175 -17.83 10.11 3.53
CA PRO A 175 -19.28 10.08 3.75
C PRO A 175 -20.08 11.03 2.84
N THR A 176 -19.46 12.11 2.35
CA THR A 176 -20.11 13.03 1.38
C THR A 176 -20.12 12.48 -0.04
N ARG A 177 -19.38 11.40 -0.31
CA ARG A 177 -19.18 10.78 -1.64
C ARG A 177 -18.57 11.74 -2.66
N ARG A 178 -17.73 12.67 -2.21
CA ARG A 178 -17.07 13.67 -3.08
C ARG A 178 -15.57 13.47 -3.17
N PHE A 179 -14.98 12.81 -2.17
CA PHE A 179 -13.55 12.61 -2.07
C PHE A 179 -13.23 11.13 -1.96
N LEU A 180 -12.12 10.74 -2.59
CA LEU A 180 -11.56 9.41 -2.44
C LEU A 180 -10.54 9.39 -1.30
N VAL A 181 -10.70 8.42 -0.41
CA VAL A 181 -9.85 8.20 0.76
C VAL A 181 -8.99 6.97 0.51
N PRO A 182 -7.65 7.10 0.53
CA PRO A 182 -6.76 5.97 0.31
C PRO A 182 -6.75 5.01 1.51
N ASP A 183 -6.78 3.72 1.20
CA ASP A 183 -6.53 2.63 2.13
C ASP A 183 -5.34 1.80 1.61
N ARG A 184 -4.19 1.98 2.25
CA ARG A 184 -2.92 1.40 1.78
C ARG A 184 -2.81 -0.08 2.12
N ARG A 185 -2.70 -0.92 1.09
CA ARG A 185 -2.56 -2.38 1.19
C ARG A 185 -1.24 -2.86 0.60
N TRP A 186 -0.58 -3.78 1.28
CA TRP A 186 0.58 -4.49 0.75
C TRP A 186 0.12 -5.74 0.03
N ILE A 187 0.48 -5.83 -1.24
CA ILE A 187 -0.05 -6.83 -2.17
C ILE A 187 1.13 -7.58 -2.78
N TYR A 188 1.01 -8.90 -2.86
CA TYR A 188 1.98 -9.74 -3.54
C TYR A 188 2.07 -9.35 -5.02
N ASN A 189 3.27 -9.01 -5.48
CA ASN A 189 3.49 -8.38 -6.79
C ASN A 189 3.53 -9.38 -7.96
N ARG A 190 3.65 -10.69 -7.70
CA ARG A 190 3.76 -11.73 -8.75
C ARG A 190 2.49 -12.58 -8.95
N GLN A 191 1.35 -12.09 -8.49
CA GLN A 191 0.07 -12.71 -8.81
C GLN A 191 -0.33 -12.42 -10.26
N GLY A 192 -1.05 -13.36 -10.89
CA GLY A 192 -1.34 -13.30 -12.32
C GLY A 192 -2.18 -12.11 -12.77
N ASN A 193 -2.98 -11.51 -11.87
CA ASN A 193 -3.81 -10.36 -12.18
C ASN A 193 -3.91 -9.41 -10.98
N ILE A 194 -3.11 -8.33 -11.00
CA ILE A 194 -3.11 -7.30 -9.95
C ILE A 194 -4.45 -6.55 -9.91
N GLY A 195 -5.09 -6.31 -11.05
CA GLY A 195 -6.37 -5.60 -11.11
C GLY A 195 -7.49 -6.37 -10.44
N ALA A 196 -7.58 -7.68 -10.71
CA ALA A 196 -8.50 -8.57 -10.03
C ALA A 196 -8.29 -8.56 -8.51
N ALA A 197 -7.04 -8.57 -8.06
CA ALA A 197 -6.71 -8.53 -6.64
C ALA A 197 -7.12 -7.19 -5.99
N LEU A 198 -6.87 -6.06 -6.65
CA LEU A 198 -7.27 -4.74 -6.17
C LEU A 198 -8.79 -4.59 -6.07
N VAL A 199 -9.52 -5.05 -7.08
CA VAL A 199 -10.99 -5.05 -7.07
C VAL A 199 -11.54 -6.00 -5.99
N SER A 200 -10.90 -7.14 -5.78
CA SER A 200 -11.25 -8.05 -4.69
C SER A 200 -11.03 -7.42 -3.31
N LEU A 201 -9.95 -6.63 -3.15
CA LEU A 201 -9.71 -5.88 -1.92
C LEU A 201 -10.72 -4.75 -1.71
N LEU A 202 -11.12 -4.04 -2.76
CA LEU A 202 -12.22 -3.07 -2.70
C LEU A 202 -13.52 -3.74 -2.23
N ALA A 203 -13.85 -4.89 -2.81
CA ALA A 203 -15.03 -5.67 -2.44
C ALA A 203 -14.95 -6.25 -1.01
N GLY A 204 -13.74 -6.50 -0.52
CA GLY A 204 -13.47 -6.88 0.88
C GLY A 204 -13.63 -5.74 1.89
N GLY A 205 -13.74 -4.50 1.41
CA GLY A 205 -14.01 -3.32 2.24
C GLY A 205 -12.78 -2.70 2.90
N PRO A 206 -12.99 -1.56 3.58
CA PRO A 206 -11.91 -0.81 4.22
C PRO A 206 -11.34 -1.56 5.42
N ARG A 207 -10.10 -1.22 5.80
CA ARG A 207 -9.48 -1.74 7.02
C ARG A 207 -10.28 -1.25 8.23
N GLU A 208 -10.25 -2.02 9.32
CA GLU A 208 -11.07 -1.77 10.51
C GLU A 208 -10.98 -0.31 11.00
N GLY A 209 -9.76 0.22 11.13
CA GLY A 209 -9.53 1.60 11.57
C GLY A 209 -10.05 2.69 10.62
N LEU A 210 -10.36 2.36 9.36
CA LEU A 210 -10.93 3.29 8.38
C LEU A 210 -12.45 3.09 8.20
N SER A 211 -12.99 1.94 8.58
CA SER A 211 -14.36 1.50 8.26
C SER A 211 -15.48 2.46 8.68
N ARG A 212 -15.28 3.27 9.74
CA ARG A 212 -16.28 4.24 10.20
C ARG A 212 -16.23 5.58 9.46
N GLY A 213 -15.13 5.86 8.78
CA GLY A 213 -14.88 7.13 8.12
C GLY A 213 -15.10 7.12 6.60
N VAL A 214 -15.50 5.99 6.03
CA VAL A 214 -15.64 5.82 4.58
C VAL A 214 -16.86 4.98 4.21
N VAL A 215 -17.27 5.11 2.96
CA VAL A 215 -18.33 4.35 2.32
C VAL A 215 -17.74 3.56 1.15
N ASN A 216 -18.26 2.34 0.94
CA ASN A 216 -17.90 1.51 -0.19
C ASN A 216 -19.08 1.40 -1.16
N SER A 217 -18.87 1.78 -2.43
CA SER A 217 -19.87 1.59 -3.49
C SER A 217 -19.73 0.24 -4.18
N VAL A 218 -18.62 -0.46 -3.98
CA VAL A 218 -18.39 -1.80 -4.53
C VAL A 218 -19.10 -2.85 -3.66
N PRO A 219 -19.90 -3.76 -4.24
CA PRO A 219 -20.51 -4.88 -3.52
C PRO A 219 -19.47 -5.88 -3.00
N THR A 220 -19.91 -6.86 -2.21
CA THR A 220 -19.05 -7.91 -1.66
C THR A 220 -18.41 -8.78 -2.74
N SER A 221 -17.28 -9.42 -2.42
CA SER A 221 -16.41 -10.08 -3.41
C SER A 221 -17.06 -11.22 -4.20
N ASP A 222 -18.05 -11.89 -3.62
CA ASP A 222 -18.85 -12.94 -4.28
C ASP A 222 -19.68 -12.42 -5.46
N LEU A 223 -19.86 -11.10 -5.54
CA LEU A 223 -20.62 -10.40 -6.56
C LEU A 223 -19.73 -9.74 -7.61
N VAL A 224 -18.41 -10.00 -7.62
CA VAL A 224 -17.48 -9.33 -8.54
C VAL A 224 -16.71 -10.33 -9.40
N ARG A 225 -16.71 -10.10 -10.71
CA ARG A 225 -15.93 -10.86 -11.70
C ARG A 225 -15.06 -9.91 -12.49
N THR A 226 -13.80 -10.27 -12.71
CA THR A 226 -12.86 -9.43 -13.46
C THR A 226 -12.19 -10.19 -14.58
N SER A 227 -11.91 -9.52 -15.68
CA SER A 227 -11.17 -10.09 -16.81
C SER A 227 -10.37 -9.02 -17.54
N ASP A 228 -9.19 -9.39 -18.01
CA ASP A 228 -8.41 -8.59 -18.94
C ASP A 228 -8.68 -9.07 -20.37
N SER A 229 -8.86 -8.11 -21.27
CA SER A 229 -8.93 -8.37 -22.70
C SER A 229 -7.53 -8.22 -23.33
N PRO A 230 -7.22 -8.94 -24.44
CA PRO A 230 -5.92 -8.85 -25.11
C PRO A 230 -5.54 -7.46 -25.63
N ASP A 231 -6.52 -6.58 -25.79
CA ASP A 231 -6.38 -5.17 -26.18
C ASP A 231 -6.04 -4.23 -25.01
N GLY A 232 -5.91 -4.76 -23.79
CA GLY A 232 -5.57 -4.00 -22.58
C GLY A 232 -6.77 -3.42 -21.85
N GLN A 233 -8.00 -3.73 -22.25
CA GLN A 233 -9.20 -3.35 -21.50
C GLN A 233 -9.34 -4.20 -20.22
N PHE A 234 -9.45 -3.55 -19.07
CA PHE A 234 -9.83 -4.21 -17.82
C PHE A 234 -11.34 -4.17 -17.64
N THR A 235 -11.97 -5.33 -17.45
CA THR A 235 -13.41 -5.44 -17.21
C THR A 235 -13.68 -5.86 -15.77
N ALA A 236 -14.60 -5.15 -15.10
CA ALA A 236 -15.19 -5.54 -13.82
C ALA A 236 -16.71 -5.67 -13.98
N ASP A 237 -17.26 -6.86 -13.74
CA ASP A 237 -18.68 -7.14 -13.73
C ASP A 237 -19.15 -7.34 -12.29
N LEU A 238 -20.05 -6.45 -11.85
CA LEU A 238 -20.56 -6.37 -10.49
C LEU A 238 -22.04 -6.75 -10.51
N THR A 239 -22.43 -7.75 -9.73
CA THR A 239 -23.83 -8.19 -9.67
C THR A 239 -24.60 -7.55 -8.53
N GLY A 240 -25.92 -7.41 -8.68
CA GLY A 240 -26.80 -6.81 -7.68
C GLY A 240 -26.88 -5.27 -7.78
N LEU A 241 -26.57 -4.72 -8.95
CA LEU A 241 -26.52 -3.27 -9.20
C LEU A 241 -27.47 -2.81 -10.32
N ALA A 242 -28.44 -3.64 -10.72
CA ALA A 242 -29.36 -3.37 -11.83
C ALA A 242 -30.02 -1.98 -11.79
N ASP A 243 -30.39 -1.48 -10.61
CA ASP A 243 -31.12 -0.21 -10.43
C ASP A 243 -30.24 0.97 -9.99
N ILE A 244 -28.91 0.86 -10.18
CA ILE A 244 -27.96 1.92 -9.77
C ILE A 244 -28.22 3.25 -10.51
N SER A 245 -28.35 4.33 -9.75
CA SER A 245 -28.61 5.69 -10.26
C SER A 245 -27.44 6.21 -11.10
N SER A 246 -27.68 7.19 -11.98
CA SER A 246 -26.59 7.79 -12.79
C SER A 246 -25.48 8.41 -11.94
N GLU A 247 -25.83 9.03 -10.81
CA GLU A 247 -24.87 9.59 -9.86
C GLU A 247 -24.02 8.48 -9.22
N ASP A 248 -24.68 7.43 -8.72
CA ASP A 248 -23.99 6.29 -8.08
C ASP A 248 -23.11 5.52 -9.07
N ARG A 249 -23.48 5.46 -10.36
CA ARG A 249 -22.62 4.86 -11.41
C ARG A 249 -21.29 5.58 -11.55
N LYS A 250 -21.32 6.92 -11.54
CA LYS A 250 -20.10 7.73 -11.68
C LYS A 250 -19.22 7.61 -10.44
N VAL A 251 -19.83 7.59 -9.26
CA VAL A 251 -19.17 7.37 -7.97
C VAL A 251 -18.52 5.98 -7.90
N LEU A 252 -19.25 4.93 -8.27
CA LEU A 252 -18.71 3.55 -8.38
C LEU A 252 -17.56 3.47 -9.38
N ALA A 253 -17.71 4.09 -10.56
CA ALA A 253 -16.67 4.12 -11.56
C ALA A 253 -15.42 4.83 -11.04
N ALA A 254 -15.57 5.97 -10.35
CA ALA A 254 -14.46 6.70 -9.77
C ALA A 254 -13.66 5.84 -8.79
N GLN A 255 -14.35 5.14 -7.87
CA GLN A 255 -13.71 4.29 -6.86
C GLN A 255 -12.84 3.18 -7.50
N ILE A 256 -13.36 2.51 -8.53
CA ILE A 256 -12.65 1.43 -9.24
C ILE A 256 -11.53 2.01 -10.10
N VAL A 257 -11.81 3.01 -10.93
CA VAL A 257 -10.87 3.58 -11.90
C VAL A 257 -9.65 4.18 -11.19
N TRP A 258 -9.83 4.95 -10.11
CA TRP A 258 -8.71 5.53 -9.37
C TRP A 258 -7.86 4.46 -8.67
N THR A 259 -8.48 3.40 -8.15
CA THR A 259 -7.77 2.26 -7.55
C THR A 259 -6.88 1.55 -8.57
N LEU A 260 -7.41 1.28 -9.76
CA LEU A 260 -6.66 0.62 -10.83
C LEU A 260 -5.56 1.54 -11.39
N ALA A 261 -5.91 2.79 -11.70
CA ALA A 261 -5.00 3.77 -12.30
C ALA A 261 -3.81 4.10 -11.38
N ALA A 262 -4.05 4.29 -10.07
CA ALA A 262 -2.99 4.52 -9.09
C ALA A 262 -2.03 3.33 -8.92
N SER A 263 -2.40 2.18 -9.46
CA SER A 263 -1.60 0.96 -9.47
C SER A 263 -0.96 0.65 -10.83
N ASP A 264 -0.91 1.65 -11.73
CA ASP A 264 -0.37 1.55 -13.10
C ASP A 264 -1.12 0.57 -14.02
N ILE A 265 -2.33 0.18 -13.64
CA ILE A 265 -3.20 -0.61 -14.52
C ILE A 265 -3.85 0.38 -15.48
N ARG A 266 -3.58 0.24 -16.77
CA ARG A 266 -4.06 1.18 -17.77
C ARG A 266 -5.46 0.79 -18.24
N GLY A 267 -6.30 1.79 -18.46
CA GLY A 267 -7.59 1.63 -19.12
C GLY A 267 -7.48 1.51 -20.65
N PRO A 268 -8.62 1.46 -21.37
CA PRO A 268 -9.97 1.78 -20.88
C PRO A 268 -10.53 0.72 -19.92
N TYR A 269 -11.40 1.15 -19.01
CA TYR A 269 -12.04 0.28 -18.03
C TYR A 269 -13.50 0.04 -18.42
N ARG A 270 -13.91 -1.22 -18.44
CA ARG A 270 -15.31 -1.59 -18.68
C ARG A 270 -15.94 -2.05 -17.39
N ILE A 271 -16.94 -1.32 -16.93
CA ILE A 271 -17.64 -1.63 -15.68
C ILE A 271 -19.04 -2.09 -16.04
N LEU A 272 -19.43 -3.29 -15.61
CA LEU A 272 -20.72 -3.88 -15.86
C LEU A 272 -21.51 -3.98 -14.55
N ALA A 273 -22.80 -3.76 -14.63
CA ALA A 273 -23.78 -4.10 -13.61
C ALA A 273 -24.65 -5.23 -14.16
N ASP A 274 -24.60 -6.40 -13.53
CA ASP A 274 -25.34 -7.60 -13.93
C ASP A 274 -25.14 -7.94 -15.44
N GLY A 275 -23.87 -7.90 -15.90
CA GLY A 275 -23.47 -8.14 -17.29
C GLY A 275 -23.76 -7.00 -18.27
N THR A 276 -24.40 -5.90 -17.84
CA THR A 276 -24.72 -4.75 -18.68
C THR A 276 -23.77 -3.58 -18.39
N PRO A 277 -23.15 -2.94 -19.39
CA PRO A 277 -22.27 -1.79 -19.14
C PRO A 277 -22.99 -0.66 -18.40
N ILE A 278 -22.40 -0.18 -17.31
CA ILE A 278 -22.87 1.06 -16.70
C ILE A 278 -22.48 2.24 -17.60
N LYS A 279 -23.47 3.07 -17.90
CA LYS A 279 -23.31 4.20 -18.82
C LYS A 279 -23.38 5.54 -18.11
N ASP A 280 -22.64 6.51 -18.63
CA ASP A 280 -22.75 7.95 -18.36
C ASP A 280 -22.98 8.67 -19.69
N GLY A 281 -24.24 9.07 -19.95
CA GLY A 281 -24.68 9.44 -21.30
C GLY A 281 -24.55 8.27 -22.28
N ASP A 282 -23.86 8.50 -23.41
CA ASP A 282 -23.58 7.48 -24.42
C ASP A 282 -22.30 6.67 -24.14
N ARG A 283 -21.52 7.05 -23.11
CA ARG A 283 -20.27 6.38 -22.73
C ARG A 283 -20.54 5.03 -22.09
N SER A 284 -19.81 3.99 -22.49
CA SER A 284 -19.82 2.65 -21.87
C SER A 284 -18.45 2.15 -21.41
N GLU A 285 -17.39 2.92 -21.63
CA GLU A 285 -16.02 2.65 -21.22
C GLU A 285 -15.50 3.86 -20.46
N TRP A 286 -14.77 3.62 -19.37
CA TRP A 286 -14.29 4.66 -18.46
C TRP A 286 -12.79 4.87 -18.62
N SER A 287 -12.36 6.10 -18.42
CA SER A 287 -10.97 6.50 -18.31
C SER A 287 -10.77 7.34 -17.05
N LEU A 288 -9.50 7.53 -16.65
CA LEU A 288 -9.17 8.40 -15.52
C LEU A 288 -9.70 9.83 -15.70
N GLY A 289 -9.73 10.32 -16.94
CA GLY A 289 -10.22 11.66 -17.27
C GLY A 289 -11.73 11.84 -17.02
N ASP A 290 -12.52 10.77 -17.08
CA ASP A 290 -13.97 10.80 -16.90
C ASP A 290 -14.37 10.94 -15.42
N VAL A 291 -13.46 10.61 -14.51
CA VAL A 291 -13.65 10.62 -13.05
C VAL A 291 -12.67 11.55 -12.34
N LYS A 292 -12.06 12.49 -13.08
CA LYS A 292 -11.04 13.41 -12.56
C LYS A 292 -11.49 14.30 -11.39
N GLU A 293 -12.79 14.53 -11.27
CA GLU A 293 -13.38 15.31 -10.16
C GLU A 293 -13.25 14.61 -8.80
N PHE A 294 -12.97 13.32 -8.79
CA PHE A 294 -12.72 12.49 -7.61
C PHE A 294 -11.22 12.32 -7.32
N ASP A 295 -10.34 13.14 -7.90
CA ASP A 295 -8.89 13.05 -7.68
C ASP A 295 -8.56 12.99 -6.18
N PRO A 296 -7.91 11.90 -5.70
CA PRO A 296 -7.55 11.73 -4.29
C PRO A 296 -6.42 12.65 -3.83
N SER A 297 -5.76 13.37 -4.74
CA SER A 297 -4.70 14.34 -4.45
C SER A 297 -5.10 15.75 -4.91
N PRO A 298 -6.21 16.32 -4.41
CA PRO A 298 -6.61 17.66 -4.82
C PRO A 298 -5.56 18.68 -4.37
N VAL A 299 -5.29 19.68 -5.20
CA VAL A 299 -4.47 20.82 -4.80
C VAL A 299 -5.18 21.53 -3.64
N ALA A 300 -4.59 21.48 -2.44
CA ALA A 300 -5.18 22.07 -1.26
C ALA A 300 -5.35 23.59 -1.44
N SER A 301 -6.60 24.06 -1.42
CA SER A 301 -6.94 25.49 -1.33
C SER A 301 -7.01 25.98 0.12
N ALA A 302 -6.90 25.08 1.09
CA ALA A 302 -6.91 25.39 2.50
C ALA A 302 -5.54 25.95 2.96
N PRO A 303 -5.53 26.87 3.94
CA PRO A 303 -4.28 27.37 4.51
C PRO A 303 -3.55 26.22 5.21
N LEU A 304 -2.23 26.16 5.02
CA LEU A 304 -1.37 25.19 5.68
C LEU A 304 -1.46 25.38 7.20
N ARG A 305 -1.72 24.30 7.95
CA ARG A 305 -1.75 24.33 9.42
C ARG A 305 -0.71 23.36 9.96
N ALA A 306 -0.14 23.70 11.11
CA ALA A 306 0.85 22.86 11.79
C ALA A 306 0.67 22.95 13.30
N VAL A 307 1.21 21.96 14.02
CA VAL A 307 1.45 22.08 15.46
C VAL A 307 2.89 22.55 15.65
N ARG A 308 3.07 23.67 16.34
CA ARG A 308 4.38 24.24 16.66
C ARG A 308 4.40 24.66 18.12
N ASP A 309 5.41 24.20 18.86
CA ASP A 309 5.58 24.49 20.28
C ASP A 309 4.30 24.18 21.10
N GLY A 310 3.59 23.10 20.70
CA GLY A 310 2.34 22.66 21.31
C GLY A 310 1.09 23.47 20.94
N SER A 311 1.19 24.45 20.04
CA SER A 311 0.07 25.27 19.59
C SER A 311 -0.27 25.01 18.13
N LEU A 312 -1.55 25.10 17.78
CA LEU A 312 -1.97 25.12 16.39
C LEU A 312 -1.58 26.46 15.77
N VAL A 313 -0.88 26.41 14.64
CA VAL A 313 -0.49 27.58 13.86
C VAL A 313 -1.04 27.47 12.44
N THR A 314 -1.45 28.61 11.89
CA THR A 314 -1.74 28.76 10.46
C THR A 314 -0.55 29.39 9.77
N VAL A 315 -0.09 28.79 8.68
CA VAL A 315 1.04 29.25 7.88
C VAL A 315 0.51 30.00 6.67
N THR A 316 0.89 31.27 6.57
CA THR A 316 0.52 32.15 5.44
C THR A 316 1.76 32.98 5.06
N ASP A 317 2.11 32.97 3.78
CA ASP A 317 3.26 33.69 3.23
C ASP A 317 4.58 33.44 3.99
N GLY A 318 4.81 32.19 4.40
CA GLY A 318 6.01 31.79 5.14
C GLY A 318 6.04 32.21 6.62
N THR A 319 4.96 32.83 7.13
CA THR A 319 4.82 33.18 8.54
C THR A 319 3.84 32.23 9.23
N ALA A 320 4.15 31.81 10.46
CA ALA A 320 3.30 30.95 11.27
C ALA A 320 2.64 31.80 12.38
N GLN A 321 1.31 31.91 12.32
CA GLN A 321 0.52 32.65 13.31
C GLN A 321 -0.27 31.67 14.18
N PRO A 322 -0.21 31.77 15.52
CA PRO A 322 -1.04 30.96 16.40
C PRO A 322 -2.53 31.12 16.10
N THR A 323 -3.25 30.01 16.06
CA THR A 323 -4.71 30.02 16.00
C THR A 323 -5.24 30.39 17.40
N PRO A 324 -6.18 31.36 17.52
CA PRO A 324 -6.64 31.84 18.83
C PRO A 324 -7.36 30.78 19.69
N GLY A 325 -7.66 31.19 20.93
CA GLY A 325 -8.45 30.42 21.88
C GLY A 325 -7.70 29.23 22.47
N TRP A 326 -8.39 28.12 22.73
CA TRP A 326 -7.78 26.95 23.40
C TRP A 326 -6.67 26.30 22.56
N THR A 327 -6.66 26.56 21.24
CA THR A 327 -5.66 26.02 20.31
C THR A 327 -4.28 26.68 20.41
N ALA A 328 -4.17 27.78 21.17
CA ALA A 328 -2.91 28.46 21.50
C ALA A 328 -2.30 28.01 22.84
N ALA A 329 -2.85 26.97 23.48
CA ALA A 329 -2.49 26.56 24.85
C ALA A 329 -1.07 25.98 24.99
N GLY A 330 -0.41 25.55 23.91
CA GLY A 330 0.95 25.01 23.96
C GLY A 330 1.03 23.55 24.45
N THR A 331 -0.05 22.76 24.34
CA THR A 331 -0.13 21.39 24.87
C THR A 331 -0.42 20.31 23.82
N PHE A 332 -0.44 20.66 22.54
CA PHE A 332 -0.78 19.73 21.46
C PHE A 332 0.42 18.87 21.08
N GLU A 333 0.26 17.56 21.09
CA GLU A 333 1.22 16.63 20.49
C GLU A 333 0.93 16.46 19.00
N SER A 334 -0.36 16.44 18.62
CA SER A 334 -0.82 16.39 17.24
C SER A 334 -2.22 16.99 17.12
N ALA A 335 -2.59 17.44 15.92
CA ALA A 335 -3.92 17.96 15.67
C ALA A 335 -4.35 17.75 14.22
N ASP A 336 -5.65 17.84 14.00
CA ASP A 336 -6.28 17.98 12.70
C ASP A 336 -7.46 18.95 12.76
N VAL A 337 -7.76 19.57 11.62
CA VAL A 337 -8.83 20.56 11.53
C VAL A 337 -9.81 20.20 10.44
N ALA A 338 -11.07 20.09 10.83
CA ALA A 338 -12.19 19.90 9.93
C ALA A 338 -12.26 21.04 8.90
N GLY A 339 -12.35 20.65 7.61
CA GLY A 339 -12.38 21.59 6.49
C GLY A 339 -13.63 22.48 6.47
N ASP A 340 -14.79 21.93 6.82
CA ASP A 340 -16.08 22.59 6.62
C ASP A 340 -16.44 23.58 7.75
N ASN A 341 -16.15 23.22 9.00
CA ASN A 341 -16.60 23.96 10.17
C ASN A 341 -15.45 24.51 11.04
N GLY A 342 -14.20 24.18 10.71
CA GLY A 342 -13.01 24.64 11.44
C GLY A 342 -12.84 24.01 12.83
N ALA A 343 -13.61 22.98 13.18
CA ALA A 343 -13.44 22.25 14.44
C ALA A 343 -12.05 21.60 14.50
N VAL A 344 -11.43 21.67 15.68
CA VAL A 344 -10.09 21.14 15.92
C VAL A 344 -10.22 19.88 16.77
N ALA A 345 -9.57 18.82 16.33
CA ALA A 345 -9.27 17.66 17.14
C ALA A 345 -7.79 17.66 17.48
N ALA A 346 -7.45 17.59 18.75
CA ALA A 346 -6.08 17.64 19.22
C ALA A 346 -5.82 16.55 20.25
N VAL A 347 -4.68 15.89 20.12
CA VAL A 347 -4.13 15.03 21.16
C VAL A 347 -3.30 15.91 22.08
N THR A 348 -3.67 15.92 23.36
CA THR A 348 -2.99 16.67 24.41
C THR A 348 -2.52 15.73 25.50
N GLY A 349 -1.39 16.03 26.13
CA GLY A 349 -0.86 15.16 27.17
C GLY A 349 0.43 15.66 27.79
N SER A 350 0.65 15.25 29.03
CA SER A 350 1.93 15.36 29.74
C SER A 350 2.10 14.11 30.61
N GLY A 351 3.20 13.37 30.45
CA GLY A 351 3.42 12.09 31.14
C GLY A 351 2.91 10.89 30.35
N ASP A 352 2.27 9.93 31.02
CA ASP A 352 1.93 8.62 30.44
C ASP A 352 0.53 8.55 29.81
N ARG A 353 -0.32 9.58 29.99
CA ARG A 353 -1.68 9.59 29.44
C ARG A 353 -1.91 10.77 28.52
N ARG A 354 -2.65 10.49 27.44
CA ARG A 354 -3.08 11.46 26.44
C ARG A 354 -4.61 11.57 26.47
N LYS A 355 -5.09 12.72 26.03
CA LYS A 355 -6.51 13.05 25.85
C LYS A 355 -6.75 13.45 24.41
N LEU A 356 -7.80 12.91 23.80
CA LEU A 356 -8.33 13.44 22.56
C LEU A 356 -9.36 14.53 22.92
N GLN A 357 -9.08 15.75 22.48
CA GLN A 357 -9.93 16.91 22.73
C GLN A 357 -10.48 17.46 21.41
N VAL A 358 -11.76 17.80 21.41
CA VAL A 358 -12.49 18.27 20.22
C VAL A 358 -13.27 19.54 20.53
N GLY A 359 -13.18 20.54 19.66
CA GLY A 359 -13.98 21.76 19.76
C GLY A 359 -13.57 22.82 18.75
N LYS A 360 -14.39 23.85 18.55
CA LYS A 360 -13.97 25.02 17.77
C LYS A 360 -12.93 25.83 18.53
N PRO A 361 -12.02 26.56 17.86
CA PRO A 361 -10.95 27.30 18.53
C PRO A 361 -11.42 28.28 19.62
N ASP A 362 -12.60 28.89 19.43
CA ASP A 362 -13.22 29.88 20.31
C ASP A 362 -14.14 29.29 21.40
N GLU A 363 -14.27 27.97 21.45
CA GLU A 363 -15.09 27.25 22.43
C GLU A 363 -14.23 26.52 23.47
N ASN A 364 -14.87 26.01 24.54
CA ASN A 364 -14.19 25.08 25.45
C ASN A 364 -14.16 23.69 24.80
N PRO A 365 -12.99 23.06 24.64
CA PRO A 365 -12.92 21.74 24.05
C PRO A 365 -13.51 20.67 24.99
N VAL A 366 -14.14 19.66 24.40
CA VAL A 366 -14.62 18.47 25.09
C VAL A 366 -13.57 17.37 24.99
N THR A 367 -13.31 16.66 26.09
CA THR A 367 -12.50 15.43 26.04
C THR A 367 -13.38 14.29 25.57
N VAL A 368 -13.07 13.72 24.40
CA VAL A 368 -13.85 12.63 23.79
C VAL A 368 -13.32 11.26 24.17
N ASP A 369 -12.02 11.14 24.43
CA ASP A 369 -11.39 9.89 24.85
C ASP A 369 -10.06 10.12 25.61
N GLU A 370 -9.60 9.13 26.35
CA GLU A 370 -8.32 9.13 27.06
C GLU A 370 -7.62 7.76 26.96
N ALA A 371 -6.34 7.76 26.54
CA ALA A 371 -5.56 6.55 26.32
C ALA A 371 -4.06 6.77 26.62
N ASP A 372 -3.27 5.71 26.66
CA ASP A 372 -1.81 5.79 26.85
C ASP A 372 -1.11 6.40 25.63
N SER A 373 -1.67 6.20 24.44
CA SER A 373 -1.23 6.82 23.19
C SER A 373 -2.39 6.99 22.21
N PHE A 374 -2.27 7.96 21.30
CA PHE A 374 -3.15 8.15 20.15
C PHE A 374 -2.29 8.24 18.88
N THR A 375 -2.83 7.78 17.76
CA THR A 375 -2.35 8.23 16.45
C THR A 375 -2.77 9.68 16.22
N ARG A 376 -2.16 10.36 15.24
CA ARG A 376 -2.63 11.69 14.83
C ARG A 376 -4.12 11.61 14.46
N PRO A 377 -4.99 12.49 14.98
CA PRO A 377 -6.41 12.49 14.65
C PRO A 377 -6.62 12.89 13.19
N SER A 378 -7.74 12.48 12.60
CA SER A 378 -8.12 12.85 11.23
C SER A 378 -9.63 12.94 11.08
N TRP A 379 -10.12 14.02 10.49
CA TRP A 379 -11.56 14.20 10.26
C TRP A 379 -12.07 13.45 9.03
N THR A 380 -13.31 12.96 9.10
CA THR A 380 -14.07 12.57 7.91
C THR A 380 -14.41 13.79 7.05
N GLY A 381 -14.67 13.57 5.75
CA GLY A 381 -14.96 14.65 4.80
C GLY A 381 -16.20 15.49 5.16
N ASP A 382 -17.17 14.92 5.88
CA ASP A 382 -18.37 15.60 6.40
C ASP A 382 -18.15 16.29 7.75
N SER A 383 -16.93 16.22 8.31
CA SER A 383 -16.54 16.78 9.59
C SER A 383 -17.39 16.29 10.79
N GLN A 384 -17.98 15.07 10.70
CA GLN A 384 -18.81 14.49 11.76
C GLN A 384 -18.07 13.50 12.66
N THR A 385 -17.02 12.85 12.16
CA THR A 385 -16.27 11.80 12.88
C THR A 385 -14.79 12.14 12.90
N VAL A 386 -14.11 11.80 14.01
CA VAL A 386 -12.67 12.00 14.22
C VAL A 386 -12.01 10.84 14.94
#